data_AF-A0A453KJS0-F1
#
_entry.id   AF-A0A453KJS0-F1
#
_cell.length_a   1.000
_cell.length_b   1.000
_cell.length_c   1.000
_cell.angle_alpha   90.00
_cell.angle_beta   90.00
_cell.angle_gamma   90.00
#
_symmetry.space_group_name_H-M   'P 1'
#
loop_
_entity.id
_entity.type
_entity.pdbx_description
1 polymer ?
#
loop_
_entity_poly.entity_id
_entity_poly.type
_entity_poly.pdbx_seq_one_letter_code
_entity_poly.pdbx_strand_id
1 'polypeptide(L)'
;MELLEQRDDLKRGREDTDEREDALEELKAVELRHKKLKEELAAYADSDPSALEAMKDATEVAHSAANRWTDNIFTLQQWCSTTFPQAKEQLEHMYKEVGITEDFEYLQ
;
A
#
# COMPACT_ATOMS: atom_id res chain seq x y z
N MET A 1 0.00 62.00 -11.43
CA MET A 1 -0.78 61.60 -12.62
C MET A 1 -0.56 60.13 -12.93
N GLU A 2 0.68 59.68 -13.10
CA GLU A 2 1.05 58.28 -13.37
C GLU A 2 0.44 57.24 -12.40
N LEU A 3 0.45 57.49 -11.09
CA LEU A 3 -0.16 56.57 -10.09
C LEU A 3 -1.69 56.45 -10.20
N LEU A 4 -2.38 57.49 -10.68
CA LEU A 4 -3.83 57.45 -10.87
C LEU A 4 -4.18 56.66 -12.13
N GLU A 5 -3.40 56.83 -13.18
CA GLU A 5 -3.52 56.10 -14.43
C GLU A 5 -3.29 54.60 -14.21
N GLN A 6 -2.24 54.23 -13.47
CA GLN A 6 -1.97 52.84 -13.07
C GLN A 6 -3.10 52.23 -12.22
N ARG A 7 -3.69 53.00 -11.30
CA ARG A 7 -4.85 52.55 -10.52
C ARG A 7 -6.04 52.25 -11.43
N ASP A 8 -6.32 53.13 -12.38
CA ASP A 8 -7.49 53.01 -13.27
C ASP A 8 -7.32 51.88 -14.28
N ASP A 9 -6.09 51.62 -14.73
CA ASP A 9 -5.75 50.44 -15.54
C ASP A 9 -5.96 49.12 -14.78
N LEU A 10 -5.59 49.06 -13.48
CA LEU A 10 -5.78 47.86 -12.65
C LEU A 10 -7.26 47.54 -12.34
N LYS A 11 -8.13 48.55 -12.37
CA LYS A 11 -9.57 48.40 -12.12
C LYS A 11 -10.33 47.88 -13.34
N ARG A 12 -9.79 48.09 -14.53
CA ARG A 12 -10.43 47.65 -15.78
C ARG A 12 -10.51 46.12 -15.81
N GLY A 13 -11.72 45.57 -15.89
CA GLY A 13 -11.99 44.13 -15.79
C GLY A 13 -11.95 43.56 -14.36
N ARG A 14 -11.85 44.43 -13.34
CA ARG A 14 -11.95 44.11 -11.91
C ARG A 14 -12.86 45.12 -11.22
N GLU A 15 -13.85 45.60 -11.94
CA GLU A 15 -14.85 46.50 -11.40
C GLU A 15 -15.53 45.84 -10.20
N ASP A 16 -15.71 46.60 -9.12
CA ASP A 16 -16.41 46.12 -7.94
C ASP A 16 -17.91 46.08 -8.27
N THR A 17 -18.35 44.94 -8.79
CA THR A 17 -19.76 44.63 -9.07
C THR A 17 -20.20 43.43 -8.24
N ASP A 18 -21.50 43.34 -7.97
CA ASP A 18 -22.11 42.24 -7.21
C ASP A 18 -21.81 40.90 -7.89
N GLU A 19 -21.81 40.83 -9.23
CA GLU A 19 -21.49 39.59 -9.96
C GLU A 19 -20.04 39.13 -9.74
N ARG A 20 -19.10 40.08 -9.59
CA ARG A 20 -17.70 39.76 -9.30
C ARG A 20 -17.54 39.26 -7.87
N GLU A 21 -18.25 39.86 -6.93
CA GLU A 21 -18.25 39.41 -5.53
C GLU A 21 -18.81 37.99 -5.42
N ASP A 22 -19.97 37.72 -6.02
CA ASP A 22 -20.59 36.39 -6.07
C ASP A 22 -19.66 35.35 -6.71
N ALA A 23 -19.04 35.67 -7.85
CA ALA A 23 -18.10 34.76 -8.53
C ALA A 23 -16.84 34.48 -7.70
N LEU A 24 -16.35 35.46 -6.93
CA LEU A 24 -15.21 35.27 -6.02
C LEU A 24 -15.59 34.42 -4.80
N GLU A 25 -16.82 34.56 -4.28
CA GLU A 25 -17.33 33.69 -3.22
C GLU A 25 -17.51 32.25 -3.70
N GLU A 26 -18.08 32.06 -4.89
CA GLU A 26 -18.22 30.73 -5.50
C GLU A 26 -16.85 30.09 -5.74
N LEU A 27 -15.89 30.85 -6.28
CA LEU A 27 -14.53 30.37 -6.49
C LEU A 27 -13.90 29.88 -5.18
N LYS A 28 -13.99 30.67 -4.11
CA LYS A 28 -13.48 30.27 -2.78
C LYS A 28 -14.15 29.00 -2.26
N ALA A 29 -15.46 28.88 -2.44
CA ALA A 29 -16.22 27.71 -2.01
C ALA A 29 -15.79 26.44 -2.79
N VAL A 30 -15.61 26.56 -4.11
CA VAL A 30 -15.16 25.47 -4.98
C VAL A 30 -13.72 25.08 -4.66
N GLU A 31 -12.81 26.04 -4.47
CA GLU A 31 -11.42 25.78 -4.08
C GLU A 31 -11.35 25.04 -2.74
N LEU A 32 -12.14 25.47 -1.75
CA LEU A 32 -12.21 24.80 -0.45
C LEU A 32 -12.73 23.36 -0.58
N ARG A 33 -13.79 23.15 -1.39
CA ARG A 33 -14.35 21.82 -1.63
C ARG A 33 -13.36 20.91 -2.36
N HIS A 34 -12.69 21.44 -3.37
CA HIS A 34 -11.66 20.71 -4.12
C HIS A 34 -10.49 20.30 -3.22
N LYS A 35 -10.04 21.20 -2.33
CA LYS A 35 -8.99 20.88 -1.35
C LYS A 35 -9.42 19.72 -0.43
N LYS A 36 -10.64 19.77 0.13
CA LYS A 36 -11.17 18.69 0.98
C LYS A 36 -11.27 17.36 0.25
N LEU A 37 -11.79 17.35 -0.98
CA LEU A 37 -11.89 16.14 -1.80
C LEU A 37 -10.52 15.54 -2.11
N LYS A 38 -9.50 16.36 -2.35
CA LYS A 38 -8.12 15.88 -2.54
C LYS A 38 -7.55 15.25 -1.26
N GLU A 39 -7.80 15.85 -0.10
CA GLU A 39 -7.37 15.30 1.19
C GLU A 39 -8.07 13.95 1.48
N GLU A 40 -9.38 13.86 1.20
CA GLU A 40 -10.14 12.61 1.32
C GLU A 40 -9.61 11.54 0.35
N LEU A 41 -9.42 11.86 -0.93
CA LEU A 41 -8.85 10.92 -1.90
C LEU A 41 -7.47 10.40 -1.48
N ALA A 42 -6.62 11.27 -0.93
CA ALA A 42 -5.32 10.87 -0.41
C ALA A 42 -5.43 9.90 0.78
N ALA A 43 -6.43 10.07 1.64
CA ALA A 43 -6.70 9.15 2.74
C ALA A 43 -7.15 7.75 2.26
N TYR A 44 -7.75 7.66 1.07
CA TYR A 44 -8.14 6.39 0.44
C TYR A 44 -7.14 5.86 -0.59
N ALA A 45 -5.94 6.47 -0.70
CA ALA A 45 -4.94 6.05 -1.68
C ALA A 45 -4.50 4.59 -1.48
N ASP A 46 -4.45 4.12 -0.23
CA ASP A 46 -4.14 2.73 0.11
C ASP A 46 -5.33 1.77 -0.09
N SER A 47 -6.51 2.30 -0.44
CA SER A 47 -7.73 1.55 -0.71
C SER A 47 -7.96 1.31 -2.21
N ASP A 48 -6.92 1.41 -3.04
CA ASP A 48 -7.01 1.03 -4.45
C ASP A 48 -7.41 -0.46 -4.56
N PRO A 49 -8.62 -0.77 -5.08
CA PRO A 49 -9.07 -2.14 -5.21
C PRO A 49 -8.14 -2.97 -6.08
N SER A 50 -7.48 -2.36 -7.07
CA SER A 50 -6.52 -3.06 -7.94
C SER A 50 -5.24 -3.43 -7.19
N ALA A 51 -4.72 -2.53 -6.34
CA ALA A 51 -3.55 -2.82 -5.53
C ALA A 51 -3.84 -3.89 -4.48
N LEU A 52 -5.03 -3.84 -3.86
CA LEU A 52 -5.49 -4.82 -2.89
C LEU A 52 -5.67 -6.20 -3.53
N GLU A 53 -6.23 -6.28 -4.74
CA GLU A 53 -6.38 -7.55 -5.45
C GLU A 53 -5.01 -8.13 -5.85
N ALA A 54 -4.10 -7.30 -6.37
CA ALA A 54 -2.74 -7.74 -6.68
C ALA A 54 -2.00 -8.26 -5.44
N MET A 55 -2.20 -7.63 -4.28
CA MET A 55 -1.64 -8.11 -3.01
C MET A 55 -2.22 -9.47 -2.60
N LYS A 56 -3.53 -9.69 -2.78
CA LYS A 56 -4.16 -10.99 -2.50
C LYS A 56 -3.62 -12.10 -3.40
N ASP A 57 -3.54 -11.85 -4.70
CA ASP A 57 -3.00 -12.81 -5.68
C ASP A 57 -1.56 -13.19 -5.32
N ALA A 58 -0.73 -12.20 -5.01
CA ALA A 58 0.65 -12.43 -4.57
C ALA A 58 0.72 -13.22 -3.25
N THR A 59 -0.20 -12.95 -2.31
CA THR A 59 -0.29 -13.65 -1.03
C THR A 59 -0.70 -15.11 -1.22
N GLU A 60 -1.63 -15.41 -2.13
CA GLU A 60 -2.04 -16.79 -2.44
C GLU A 60 -0.87 -17.60 -3.03
N VAL A 61 -0.12 -16.99 -3.96
CA VAL A 61 1.07 -17.62 -4.54
C VAL A 61 2.14 -17.86 -3.47
N ALA A 62 2.39 -16.87 -2.61
CA ALA A 62 3.36 -17.00 -1.52
C ALA A 62 2.95 -18.09 -0.51
N HIS A 63 1.67 -18.15 -0.15
CA HIS A 63 1.11 -19.15 0.75
C HIS A 63 1.27 -20.57 0.19
N SER A 64 0.88 -20.77 -1.08
CA SER A 64 1.06 -22.05 -1.77
C SER A 64 2.54 -22.45 -1.86
N ALA A 65 3.42 -21.50 -2.17
CA ALA A 65 4.85 -21.75 -2.26
C ALA A 65 5.46 -22.12 -0.90
N ALA A 66 5.05 -21.45 0.17
CA ALA A 66 5.50 -21.76 1.54
C ALA A 66 5.10 -23.19 1.92
N ASN A 67 3.83 -23.56 1.72
CA ASN A 67 3.34 -24.90 2.03
C ASN A 67 4.03 -25.99 1.19
N ARG A 68 4.36 -25.71 -0.07
CA ARG A 68 5.16 -26.62 -0.91
C ARG A 68 6.59 -26.79 -0.38
N TRP A 69 7.21 -25.76 0.18
CA TRP A 69 8.52 -25.89 0.82
C TRP A 69 8.42 -26.64 2.15
N THR A 70 7.33 -26.48 2.90
CA THR A 70 7.00 -27.29 4.08
C THR A 70 6.92 -28.78 3.71
N ASP A 71 6.22 -29.15 2.63
CA ASP A 71 6.18 -30.52 2.10
C ASP A 71 7.58 -31.07 1.82
N ASN A 72 8.41 -30.26 1.15
CA ASN A 72 9.77 -30.65 0.78
C ASN A 72 10.64 -30.90 2.02
N ILE A 73 10.52 -30.06 3.05
CA ILE A 73 11.24 -30.19 4.32
C ILE A 73 10.87 -31.51 5.01
N PHE A 74 9.56 -31.79 5.14
CA PHE A 74 9.08 -33.03 5.75
C PHE A 74 9.46 -34.27 4.95
N THR A 75 9.37 -34.20 3.63
CA THR A 75 9.80 -35.27 2.73
C THR A 75 11.29 -35.57 2.90
N LEU A 76 12.14 -34.54 2.95
CA LEU A 76 13.58 -34.68 3.17
C LEU A 76 13.88 -35.28 4.55
N GLN A 77 13.18 -34.83 5.59
CA GLN A 77 13.32 -35.34 6.95
C GLN A 77 12.97 -36.83 7.03
N GLN A 78 11.85 -37.23 6.42
CA GLN A 78 11.43 -38.63 6.36
C GLN A 78 12.42 -39.48 5.57
N TRP A 79 12.85 -39.02 4.39
CA TRP A 79 13.81 -39.74 3.56
C TRP A 79 15.18 -39.91 4.23
N CYS A 80 15.70 -38.86 4.86
CA CYS A 80 16.96 -38.92 5.60
C CYS A 80 16.85 -39.89 6.79
N SER A 81 15.77 -39.80 7.57
CA SER A 81 15.56 -40.68 8.74
C SER A 81 15.45 -42.15 8.36
N THR A 82 14.91 -42.46 7.18
CA THR A 82 14.73 -43.84 6.69
C THR A 82 15.96 -44.38 5.97
N THR A 83 16.67 -43.54 5.22
CA THR A 83 17.81 -43.95 4.38
C THR A 83 19.15 -43.87 5.13
N PHE A 84 19.28 -42.90 6.04
CA PHE A 84 20.49 -42.64 6.82
C PHE A 84 20.17 -42.44 8.32
N PRO A 85 19.78 -43.50 9.05
CA PRO A 85 19.40 -43.38 10.46
C PRO A 85 20.47 -42.71 11.34
N GLN A 86 21.75 -42.91 11.02
CA GLN A 86 22.87 -42.28 11.71
C GLN A 86 22.98 -40.76 11.53
N ALA A 87 22.36 -40.21 10.47
CA ALA A 87 22.37 -38.78 10.18
C ALA A 87 21.12 -38.05 10.72
N LYS A 88 20.15 -38.80 11.26
CA LYS A 88 18.87 -38.25 11.75
C LYS A 88 19.08 -37.17 12.81
N GLU A 89 19.84 -37.45 13.86
CA GLU A 89 20.09 -36.49 14.95
C GLU A 89 20.81 -35.22 14.45
N GLN A 90 21.73 -35.37 13.49
CA GLN A 90 22.44 -34.24 12.89
C GLN A 90 21.50 -33.36 12.07
N LEU A 91 20.59 -33.96 11.30
CA LEU A 91 19.58 -33.24 10.54
C LEU A 91 18.61 -32.49 11.46
N GLU A 92 18.12 -33.15 12.52
CA GLU A 92 17.24 -32.54 13.51
C GLU A 92 17.91 -31.36 14.23
N HIS A 93 19.20 -31.50 14.57
CA HIS A 93 19.97 -30.40 15.14
C HIS A 93 20.09 -29.22 14.17
N MET A 94 20.46 -29.48 12.92
CA MET A 94 20.58 -28.45 11.89
C MET A 94 19.25 -27.71 11.66
N TYR A 95 18.13 -28.44 11.61
CA TYR A 95 16.79 -27.85 11.50
C TYR A 95 16.48 -26.93 12.67
N LYS A 96 16.75 -27.37 13.91
CA LYS A 96 16.56 -26.53 15.10
C LYS A 96 17.42 -25.25 15.05
N GLU A 97 18.68 -25.33 14.59
CA GLU A 97 19.57 -24.17 14.45
C GLU A 97 19.05 -23.12 13.45
N VAL A 98 18.37 -23.56 12.38
CA VAL A 98 17.79 -22.66 11.37
C VAL A 98 16.33 -22.27 11.68
N GLY A 99 15.81 -22.64 12.85
CA GLY A 99 14.48 -22.27 13.32
C GLY A 99 13.33 -23.18 12.87
N ILE A 100 13.64 -24.36 12.29
CA ILE A 100 12.65 -25.40 12.02
C ILE A 100 12.49 -26.24 13.29
N THR A 101 11.53 -25.84 14.12
CA THR A 101 11.22 -26.47 15.41
C THR A 101 10.07 -27.47 15.31
N GLU A 102 9.71 -28.10 16.43
CA GLU A 102 8.60 -29.06 16.50
C GLU A 102 7.24 -28.41 16.21
N ASP A 103 7.13 -27.10 16.42
CA ASP A 103 5.95 -26.28 16.08
C ASP A 103 5.93 -25.82 14.61
N PHE A 104 6.90 -26.22 13.77
CA PHE A 104 6.90 -25.88 12.35
C PHE A 104 5.78 -26.64 11.63
N GLU A 105 4.79 -25.89 11.14
CA GLU A 105 3.61 -26.44 10.47
C GLU A 105 3.25 -25.68 9.18
N TYR A 106 2.20 -26.14 8.51
CA TYR A 106 1.66 -25.46 7.34
C TYR A 106 1.03 -24.13 7.73
N LEU A 107 1.14 -23.15 6.84
CA LEU A 107 0.37 -21.93 6.95
C LEU A 107 -1.10 -22.23 6.62
N GLN A 108 -2.01 -21.62 7.39
CA GLN A 108 -3.48 -21.72 7.25
C GLN A 108 -4.04 -20.54 6.47
#